data_AF-A0A3M0WKL6-F1
#
_entry.id   AF-A0A3M0WKL6-F1
#
_cell.length_a   1.000
_cell.length_b   1.000
_cell.length_c   1.000
_cell.angle_alpha   90.00
_cell.angle_beta   90.00
_cell.angle_gamma   90.00
#
_symmetry.space_group_name_H-M   'P 1'
#
loop_
_entity.id
_entity.type
_entity.pdbx_description
1 polymer ?
#
loop_
_entity_poly.entity_id
_entity_poly.type
_entity_poly.pdbx_seq_one_letter_code
_entity_poly.pdbx_strand_id
1 'polypeptide(L)'
;VVLYADKITKSMREAIAETERRRKIQIEYNKKHGIKPKTIRKPIKEKVTEVKDTKHIPKAQIPNMIIVLEDEMRKAADSLDFERAIVIREKIKELEKRLAINQKAFK
;
A
#
# COMPACT_ATOMS: atom_id res chain seq x y z
N VAL A 1 -4.59 -0.47 18.86
CA VAL A 1 -4.27 -1.87 18.54
C VAL A 1 -5.21 -2.74 19.34
N VAL A 2 -5.77 -3.78 18.74
CA VAL A 2 -6.58 -4.79 19.45
C VAL A 2 -5.76 -6.08 19.45
N LEU A 3 -5.59 -6.69 20.62
CA LEU A 3 -4.88 -7.95 20.81
C LEU A 3 -5.89 -8.98 21.31
N TYR A 4 -6.18 -10.00 20.51
CA TYR A 4 -7.07 -11.10 20.90
C TYR A 4 -6.26 -12.23 21.55
N ALA A 5 -6.52 -12.51 22.81
CA ALA A 5 -5.86 -13.58 23.57
C ALA A 5 -6.71 -13.97 24.78
N ASP A 6 -6.68 -15.25 25.16
CA ASP A 6 -7.40 -15.75 26.33
C ASP A 6 -6.77 -15.29 27.66
N LYS A 7 -5.45 -15.05 27.65
CA LYS A 7 -4.71 -14.57 28.82
C LYS A 7 -3.60 -13.60 28.44
N ILE A 8 -3.26 -12.72 29.38
CA ILE A 8 -2.16 -11.78 29.21
C ILE A 8 -0.84 -12.48 29.54
N THR A 9 0.04 -12.63 28.54
CA THR A 9 1.38 -13.18 28.73
C THR A 9 2.33 -12.14 29.35
N LYS A 10 3.50 -12.58 29.84
CA LYS A 10 4.53 -11.67 30.36
C LYS A 10 4.98 -10.64 29.33
N SER A 11 5.27 -11.08 28.09
CA SER A 11 5.67 -10.20 27.00
C SER A 11 4.58 -9.20 26.61
N MET A 12 3.30 -9.61 26.66
CA MET A 12 2.18 -8.68 26.45
C MET A 12 2.13 -7.60 27.54
N ARG A 13 2.32 -7.97 28.81
CA ARG A 13 2.36 -6.98 29.91
C ARG A 13 3.46 -5.95 29.70
N GLU A 14 4.67 -6.39 29.36
CA GLU A 14 5.80 -5.50 29.11
C GLU A 14 5.54 -4.58 27.90
N ALA A 15 5.02 -5.12 26.80
CA ALA A 15 4.71 -4.34 25.60
C ALA A 15 3.59 -3.30 25.84
N ILE A 16 2.54 -3.67 26.58
CA ILE A 16 1.45 -2.77 26.95
C ILE A 16 1.98 -1.65 27.85
N ALA A 17 2.73 -1.99 28.89
CA ALA A 17 3.29 -1.02 29.83
C ALA A 17 4.20 0.00 29.13
N GLU A 18 5.08 -0.44 28.22
CA GLU A 18 5.95 0.47 27.48
C GLU A 18 5.17 1.34 26.48
N THR A 19 4.12 0.79 25.87
CA THR A 19 3.22 1.56 24.98
C THR A 19 2.50 2.66 25.76
N GLU A 20 1.97 2.35 26.94
CA GLU A 20 1.29 3.30 27.82
C GLU A 20 2.25 4.38 28.33
N ARG A 21 3.45 3.99 28.76
CA ARG A 21 4.50 4.93 29.21
C ARG A 21 4.85 5.94 28.10
N ARG A 22 5.10 5.47 26.88
CA ARG A 22 5.39 6.33 25.72
C ARG A 22 4.23 7.25 25.39
N ARG A 23 3.00 6.71 25.40
CA ARG A 23 1.80 7.49 25.08
C ARG A 23 1.57 8.62 26.07
N LYS A 24 1.81 8.39 27.37
CA LYS A 24 1.69 9.43 28.40
C LYS A 24 2.65 10.59 28.12
N ILE A 25 3.92 10.30 27.87
CA ILE A 25 4.94 11.31 27.56
C ILE A 25 4.55 12.11 26.31
N GLN A 26 4.08 11.43 25.26
CA GLN A 26 3.63 12.08 24.02
C GLN A 26 2.43 13.00 24.24
N ILE A 27 1.45 12.60 25.06
CA ILE A 27 0.29 13.42 25.38
C ILE A 27 0.69 14.66 26.18
N GLU A 28 1.54 14.49 27.20
CA GLU A 28 2.04 15.60 28.02
C GLU A 28 2.83 16.61 27.19
N TYR A 29 3.73 16.12 26.33
CA TYR A 29 4.49 16.95 25.40
C TYR A 29 3.57 17.70 24.43
N ASN A 30 2.60 17.00 23.82
CA ASN A 30 1.64 17.61 22.90
C ASN A 30 0.80 18.68 23.59
N LYS A 31 0.33 18.43 24.82
CA LYS A 31 -0.44 19.40 25.61
C LYS A 31 0.41 20.63 25.96
N LYS A 32 1.65 20.42 26.40
CA LYS A 32 2.59 21.51 26.74
C LYS A 32 2.92 22.39 25.52
N HIS A 33 2.86 21.85 24.32
CA HIS A 33 3.26 22.55 23.09
C HIS A 33 2.10 22.86 22.13
N GLY A 34 0.85 22.60 22.54
CA GLY A 34 -0.33 22.85 21.71
C GLY A 34 -0.39 22.01 20.43
N ILE A 35 0.32 20.88 20.38
CA ILE A 35 0.39 20.01 19.18
C ILE A 35 -0.88 19.18 19.10
N LYS A 36 -1.65 19.36 18.02
CA LYS A 36 -2.78 18.49 17.68
C LYS A 36 -2.28 17.34 16.78
N PRO A 37 -2.39 16.06 17.19
CA PRO A 37 -1.98 14.94 16.37
C PRO A 37 -2.72 14.93 15.02
N LYS A 38 -1.97 14.78 13.93
CA LYS A 38 -2.50 14.64 12.58
C LYS A 38 -1.83 13.46 11.89
N THR A 39 -2.59 12.73 11.08
CA THR A 39 -2.04 11.63 10.28
C THR A 39 -1.15 12.19 9.18
N ILE A 40 0.05 11.64 9.03
CA ILE A 40 0.98 12.02 7.95
C ILE A 40 0.42 11.49 6.62
N ARG A 41 0.22 12.37 5.63
CA ARG A 41 -0.05 11.99 4.24
C ARG A 41 1.28 11.94 3.49
N LYS A 42 1.81 10.76 3.24
CA LYS A 42 3.03 10.57 2.44
C LYS A 42 2.64 10.23 0.99
N PRO A 43 3.12 10.98 -0.01
CA PRO A 43 2.96 10.57 -1.40
C PRO A 43 3.69 9.24 -1.61
N ILE A 44 3.12 8.37 -2.44
CA ILE A 44 3.81 7.16 -2.89
C ILE A 44 5.02 7.65 -3.69
N LYS A 45 6.23 7.29 -3.25
CA LYS A 45 7.42 7.59 -4.03
C LYS A 45 7.29 6.85 -5.36
N GLU A 46 7.26 7.59 -6.46
CA GLU A 46 7.42 7.02 -7.80
C GLU A 46 8.76 6.29 -7.81
N LYS A 47 8.71 4.96 -7.78
CA LYS A 47 9.85 4.18 -8.24
C LYS A 47 9.89 4.42 -9.73
N VAL A 48 10.81 5.27 -10.18
CA VAL A 48 11.24 5.31 -11.58
C VAL A 48 12.03 4.03 -11.82
N THR A 49 11.34 2.90 -11.84
CA THR A 49 11.79 1.74 -12.58
C THR A 49 11.48 2.06 -14.03
N GLU A 50 12.50 2.30 -14.85
CA GLU A 50 12.35 2.19 -16.30
C GLU A 50 11.70 0.83 -16.58
N VAL A 51 10.40 0.82 -16.89
CA VAL A 51 9.66 -0.40 -17.19
C VAL A 51 10.03 -0.81 -18.61
N LYS A 52 11.26 -1.29 -18.78
CA LYS A 52 11.66 -2.05 -19.97
C LYS A 52 11.35 -3.54 -19.82
N ASP A 53 11.17 -4.03 -18.58
CA ASP A 53 10.86 -5.44 -18.32
C ASP A 53 9.76 -5.62 -17.26
N THR A 54 8.54 -5.94 -17.71
CA THR A 54 7.41 -6.37 -16.86
C THR A 54 7.69 -7.70 -16.12
N LYS A 55 8.75 -8.43 -16.51
CA LYS A 55 9.17 -9.72 -15.93
C LYS A 55 9.66 -9.62 -14.49
N HIS A 56 10.23 -8.49 -14.05
CA HIS A 56 10.85 -8.37 -12.72
C HIS A 56 9.92 -7.78 -11.64
N ILE A 57 8.65 -7.51 -11.97
CA ILE A 57 7.69 -6.98 -10.98
C ILE A 57 7.32 -8.08 -9.97
N PRO A 58 7.52 -7.86 -8.65
CA PRO A 58 7.08 -8.79 -7.62
C PRO A 58 5.56 -8.99 -7.69
N LYS A 59 5.10 -10.24 -7.70
CA LYS A 59 3.67 -10.58 -7.87
C LYS A 59 2.75 -9.90 -6.85
N ALA A 60 3.24 -9.66 -5.63
CA ALA A 60 2.49 -8.96 -4.57
C ALA A 60 2.19 -7.49 -4.89
N GLN A 61 2.96 -6.86 -5.78
CA GLN A 61 2.78 -5.45 -6.17
C GLN A 61 1.89 -5.28 -7.40
N ILE A 62 1.57 -6.38 -8.10
CA ILE A 62 0.74 -6.36 -9.31
C ILE A 62 -0.65 -5.75 -9.06
N PRO A 63 -1.40 -6.10 -7.99
CA PRO A 63 -2.73 -5.52 -7.76
C PRO A 63 -2.70 -4.00 -7.60
N ASN A 64 -1.71 -3.47 -6.87
CA ASN A 64 -1.56 -2.03 -6.70
C ASN A 64 -1.17 -1.33 -8.00
N MET A 65 -0.35 -1.98 -8.84
CA MET A 65 0.04 -1.45 -10.15
C MET A 65 -1.15 -1.39 -11.11
N ILE A 66 -2.02 -2.40 -11.09
CA ILE A 66 -3.26 -2.41 -11.90
C ILE A 66 -4.13 -1.20 -11.53
N ILE A 67 -4.33 -0.93 -10.23
CA ILE A 67 -5.13 0.22 -9.78
C ILE A 67 -4.57 1.55 -10.32
N VAL A 68 -3.23 1.72 -10.29
CA VAL A 68 -2.58 2.93 -10.81
C VAL A 68 -2.75 3.03 -12.33
N LEU A 69 -2.54 1.94 -13.06
CA LEU A 69 -2.69 1.89 -14.51
C LEU A 69 -4.14 2.12 -14.94
N GLU A 70 -5.13 1.64 -14.18
CA GLU A 70 -6.54 1.90 -14.45
C GLU A 70 -6.89 3.39 -14.35
N ASP A 71 -6.34 4.09 -13.35
CA ASP A 71 -6.50 5.54 -13.20
C ASP A 71 -5.82 6.30 -14.36
N GLU A 72 -4.62 5.88 -14.76
CA GLU A 72 -3.93 6.46 -15.94
C GLU A 72 -4.68 6.20 -17.24
N MET A 73 -5.24 5.01 -17.43
CA MET A 73 -6.05 4.66 -18.60
C MET A 73 -7.30 5.52 -18.68
N ARG A 74 -7.99 5.74 -17.55
CA ARG A 74 -9.17 6.62 -17.47
C ARG A 74 -8.80 8.05 -17.83
N LYS A 75 -7.71 8.58 -17.27
CA LYS A 75 -7.22 9.94 -17.61
C LYS A 75 -6.88 10.08 -19.09
N ALA A 76 -6.23 9.07 -19.69
CA ALA A 76 -5.92 9.06 -21.11
C ALA A 76 -7.20 9.03 -21.98
N ALA A 77 -8.20 8.25 -21.57
CA ALA A 77 -9.50 8.22 -22.24
C ALA A 77 -10.25 9.56 -22.13
N ASP A 78 -10.23 10.18 -20.94
CA ASP A 78 -10.84 11.50 -20.69
C ASP A 78 -10.15 12.60 -21.53
N SER A 79 -8.85 12.48 -21.78
CA SER A 79 -8.09 13.38 -22.65
C SER A 79 -8.16 13.02 -24.14
N LEU A 80 -9.00 12.05 -24.54
CA LEU A 80 -9.15 11.55 -25.91
C LEU A 80 -7.85 10.93 -26.52
N ASP A 81 -6.90 10.56 -25.67
CA ASP A 81 -5.66 9.88 -26.05
C ASP A 81 -5.88 8.35 -26.02
N PHE A 82 -6.59 7.88 -27.05
CA PHE A 82 -6.99 6.48 -27.15
C PHE A 82 -5.81 5.54 -27.41
N GLU A 83 -4.77 5.98 -28.13
CA GLU A 83 -3.58 5.17 -28.37
C GLU A 83 -2.90 4.81 -27.04
N ARG A 84 -2.72 5.81 -26.18
CA ARG A 84 -2.17 5.60 -24.84
C ARG A 84 -3.08 4.73 -23.97
N ALA A 85 -4.40 4.96 -24.01
CA ALA A 85 -5.35 4.13 -23.28
C ALA A 85 -5.30 2.65 -23.72
N ILE A 86 -5.15 2.38 -25.02
CA ILE A 86 -5.02 1.02 -25.58
C ILE A 86 -3.73 0.36 -25.06
N VAL A 87 -2.60 1.06 -25.09
CA VAL A 87 -1.32 0.54 -24.58
C VAL A 87 -1.42 0.18 -23.10
N ILE A 88 -2.04 1.05 -22.29
CA ILE A 88 -2.23 0.80 -20.86
C ILE A 88 -3.15 -0.40 -20.63
N ARG A 89 -4.25 -0.50 -21.39
CA ARG A 89 -5.17 -1.64 -21.33
C ARG A 89 -4.48 -2.97 -21.61
N GLU A 90 -3.66 -3.05 -22.65
CA GLU A 90 -2.94 -4.30 -22.96
C GLU A 90 -1.92 -4.66 -21.86
N LYS A 91 -1.30 -3.65 -21.24
CA LYS A 91 -0.41 -3.84 -20.10
C LYS A 91 -1.13 -4.35 -18.85
N ILE A 92 -2.35 -3.86 -18.58
CA ILE A 92 -3.22 -4.38 -17.50
C ILE A 92 -3.54 -5.86 -17.76
N LYS A 93 -3.96 -6.22 -18.98
CA LYS A 93 -4.25 -7.62 -19.34
C LYS A 93 -3.04 -8.54 -19.16
N GLU A 94 -1.84 -8.08 -19.50
CA GLU A 94 -0.60 -8.85 -19.30
C GLU A 94 -0.36 -9.12 -17.79
N LEU A 95 -0.55 -8.11 -16.96
CA LEU A 95 -0.41 -8.22 -15.50
C LEU A 95 -1.48 -9.13 -14.88
N GLU A 96 -2.74 -9.04 -15.33
CA GLU A 96 -3.83 -9.92 -14.91
C GLU A 96 -3.57 -11.38 -15.30
N LYS A 97 -3.11 -11.64 -16.53
CA LYS A 97 -2.73 -12.98 -16.99
C LYS A 97 -1.64 -13.58 -16.09
N ARG A 98 -0.66 -12.76 -15.68
CA ARG A 98 0.41 -13.17 -14.77
C ARG A 98 -0.12 -13.53 -13.37
N LEU A 99 -1.20 -12.89 -12.92
CA LEU A 99 -1.89 -13.22 -11.68
C LEU A 99 -2.69 -14.53 -11.81
N ALA A 100 -3.42 -14.70 -12.91
CA ALA A 100 -4.28 -15.87 -13.17
C ALA A 100 -3.51 -17.19 -13.33
N ILE A 101 -2.30 -17.16 -13.90
CA ILE A 101 -1.42 -18.35 -13.99
C ILE A 101 -1.12 -18.94 -12.60
N ASN A 102 -1.09 -18.11 -11.55
CA ASN A 102 -0.74 -18.57 -10.21
C ASN A 102 -1.89 -19.32 -9.52
N GLN A 103 -3.15 -18.95 -9.75
CA GLN A 103 -4.29 -19.67 -9.16
C GLN A 103 -4.45 -21.09 -9.72
N LYS A 104 -3.97 -21.34 -10.95
CA LYS A 104 -3.95 -22.69 -11.55
C LYS A 104 -2.76 -23.55 -11.12
N ALA A 105 -1.69 -22.95 -10.58
CA ALA A 105 -0.52 -23.69 -10.09
C ALA A 105 -0.68 -24.22 -8.65
N PHE A 106 -1.72 -23.79 -7.94
CA PHE A 106 -2.06 -24.20 -6.57
C PHE A 106 -3.38 -25.02 -6.49
N LYS A 107 -3.90 -25.47 -7.63
CA LYS A 107 -4.94 -26.51 -7.74
C LYS A 107 -4.29 -27.77 -8.31
#